data_AF-A0A942W4C1-F1
#
_entry.id   AF-A0A942W4C1-F1
#
_cell.length_a   1.000
_cell.length_b   1.000
_cell.length_c   1.000
_cell.angle_alpha   90.00
_cell.angle_beta   90.00
_cell.angle_gamma   90.00
#
_symmetry.space_group_name_H-M   'P 1'
#
loop_
_entity.id
_entity.type
_entity.pdbx_description
1 polymer ?
#
loop_
_entity_poly.entity_id
_entity_poly.type
_entity_poly.pdbx_seq_one_letter_code
_entity_poly.pdbx_strand_id
1 'polypeptide(L)'
;MEVLYSERLAQGRREWPCMPIEIQPRQMHWYGADWYLPAVYGCAQGMVLDLFAAVPEAEFEAYREKWQARLERMRGERSRVLREQAEAENPLSMRVDCTVRINGEAVSRYESRGAVWVRGASENAEAAVLLAHYGLIEAHPGMAWRHMRVQLAWAASGQPEALRSLTAVLEAEPAVLPCPAVFETAPGCAPFDVPFSLPAGAQHTLHVLGCERDRAAELEDEAFCWPRELCVLRYTVSPALPEGFTLRPVDQAQGDSPRRLKDTKDGRIGGAVGVAVLRSKDEDEAAASSLYHDAPQSIRWYLRIDRIPAEPVELRLL
;
A
#
# COMPACT_ATOMS: atom_id res chain seq x y z
N MET A 1 -26.65 5.77 14.36
CA MET A 1 -25.51 4.87 14.62
C MET A 1 -24.61 5.51 15.67
N GLU A 2 -24.03 4.74 16.59
CA GLU A 2 -22.99 5.25 17.51
C GLU A 2 -21.62 5.14 16.83
N VAL A 3 -20.85 6.23 16.79
CA VAL A 3 -19.48 6.24 16.27
C VAL A 3 -18.52 6.19 17.45
N LEU A 4 -17.58 5.24 17.41
CA LEU A 4 -16.68 4.97 18.52
C LEU A 4 -15.23 5.33 18.16
N TYR A 5 -14.57 6.08 19.04
CA TYR A 5 -13.10 6.11 19.09
C TYR A 5 -12.60 4.83 19.74
N SER A 6 -11.56 4.21 19.18
CA SER A 6 -11.05 2.93 19.63
C SER A 6 -9.55 2.99 19.83
N GLU A 7 -9.08 2.62 21.01
CA GLU A 7 -7.66 2.48 21.31
C GLU A 7 -7.30 1.00 21.50
N ARG A 8 -6.22 0.56 20.84
CA ARG A 8 -5.63 -0.77 21.07
C ARG A 8 -4.62 -0.68 22.21
N LEU A 9 -4.85 -1.47 23.25
CA LEU A 9 -3.96 -1.64 24.39
C LEU A 9 -3.42 -3.07 24.43
N ALA A 10 -2.32 -3.29 25.15
CA ALA A 10 -1.72 -4.63 25.30
C ALA A 10 -2.70 -5.69 25.86
N GLN A 11 -3.75 -5.27 26.57
CA GLN A 11 -4.72 -6.12 27.27
C GLN A 11 -6.11 -6.14 26.60
N GLY A 12 -6.27 -5.50 25.43
CA GLY A 12 -7.55 -5.48 24.72
C GLY A 12 -7.84 -4.15 24.02
N ARG A 13 -9.13 -3.91 23.72
CA ARG A 13 -9.62 -2.71 23.04
C ARG A 13 -10.49 -1.91 24.00
N ARG A 14 -10.30 -0.60 24.06
CA ARG A 14 -11.21 0.33 24.74
C ARG A 14 -11.89 1.21 23.70
N GLU A 15 -13.17 1.48 23.93
CA GLU A 15 -14.01 2.24 23.01
C GLU A 15 -14.72 3.36 23.77
N TRP A 16 -14.80 4.53 23.12
CA TRP A 16 -15.46 5.71 23.66
C TRP A 16 -16.43 6.28 22.62
N PRO A 17 -17.68 6.58 23.01
CA PRO A 17 -18.63 7.18 22.12
C PRO A 17 -18.20 8.60 21.75
N CYS A 18 -18.30 8.91 20.46
CA CYS A 18 -17.99 10.21 19.91
C CYS A 18 -19.26 10.94 19.50
N MET A 19 -19.25 12.25 19.68
CA MET A 19 -20.32 13.15 19.25
C MET A 19 -19.94 13.81 17.92
N PRO A 20 -20.92 14.09 17.03
CA PRO A 20 -20.66 14.83 15.80
C PRO A 20 -20.03 16.19 16.09
N ILE A 21 -19.02 16.54 15.32
CA ILE A 21 -18.45 17.89 15.24
C ILE A 21 -19.09 18.55 14.02
N GLU A 22 -19.61 19.77 14.21
CA GLU A 22 -20.13 20.57 13.10
C GLU A 22 -18.97 20.92 12.16
N ILE A 23 -19.04 20.46 10.92
CA ILE A 23 -18.05 20.66 9.87
C ILE A 23 -18.75 20.90 8.53
N GLN A 24 -18.02 21.40 7.54
CA GLN A 24 -18.49 21.37 6.15
C GLN A 24 -18.23 19.99 5.53
N PRO A 25 -19.26 19.21 5.15
CA PRO A 25 -19.07 17.94 4.43
C PRO A 25 -18.30 18.18 3.13
N ARG A 26 -17.44 17.23 2.76
CA ARG A 26 -16.61 17.33 1.55
C ARG A 26 -16.92 16.21 0.57
N GLN A 27 -16.98 16.60 -0.70
CA GLN A 27 -17.02 15.71 -1.85
C GLN A 27 -16.01 16.21 -2.88
N MET A 28 -15.26 15.30 -3.49
CA MET A 28 -14.36 15.63 -4.60
C MET A 28 -14.14 14.40 -5.49
N HIS A 29 -13.64 14.63 -6.71
CA HIS A 29 -13.07 13.58 -7.51
C HIS A 29 -11.54 13.58 -7.35
N TRP A 30 -10.96 12.49 -6.88
CA TRP A 30 -9.52 12.38 -6.61
C TRP A 30 -9.06 10.92 -6.67
N TYR A 31 -7.84 10.67 -7.14
CA TYR A 31 -7.27 9.32 -7.26
C TYR A 31 -8.20 8.33 -8.00
N GLY A 32 -8.87 8.80 -9.06
CA GLY A 32 -9.73 7.99 -9.92
C GLY A 32 -11.07 7.57 -9.30
N ALA A 33 -11.47 8.15 -8.17
CA ALA A 33 -12.72 7.85 -7.48
C ALA A 33 -13.40 9.13 -6.98
N ASP A 34 -14.70 9.03 -6.71
CA ASP A 34 -15.42 10.08 -5.99
C ASP A 34 -15.27 9.87 -4.48
N TRP A 35 -14.68 10.83 -3.80
CA TRP A 35 -14.41 10.80 -2.36
C TRP A 35 -15.41 11.62 -1.57
N TYR A 36 -15.83 11.10 -0.43
CA TYR A 36 -16.81 11.68 0.48
C TYR A 36 -16.29 11.67 1.92
N LEU A 37 -16.34 12.84 2.57
CA LEU A 37 -16.16 13.01 4.00
C LEU A 37 -17.44 13.66 4.56
N PRO A 38 -18.43 12.85 4.98
CA PRO A 38 -19.74 13.36 5.35
C PRO A 38 -19.77 14.03 6.73
N ALA A 39 -19.00 13.51 7.70
CA ALA A 39 -18.99 14.00 9.07
C ALA A 39 -17.68 13.68 9.79
N VAL A 40 -17.44 14.38 10.90
CA VAL A 40 -16.35 14.13 11.85
C VAL A 40 -16.93 13.99 13.24
N TYR A 41 -16.33 13.13 14.07
CA TYR A 41 -16.79 12.84 15.42
C TYR A 41 -15.66 13.00 16.43
N GLY A 42 -15.94 13.58 17.59
CA GLY A 42 -14.96 13.77 18.66
C GLY A 42 -15.43 13.24 20.01
N CYS A 43 -14.48 12.82 20.84
CA CYS A 43 -14.67 12.52 22.26
C CYS A 43 -13.48 13.05 23.06
N ALA A 44 -13.45 12.82 24.38
CA ALA A 44 -12.36 13.28 25.24
C ALA A 44 -11.01 12.57 24.96
N GLN A 45 -11.01 11.44 24.24
CA GLN A 45 -9.83 10.64 23.94
C GLN A 45 -9.27 10.90 22.53
N GLY A 46 -10.13 11.24 21.59
CA GLY A 46 -9.70 11.48 20.22
C GLY A 46 -10.81 11.90 19.28
N MET A 47 -10.49 11.79 17.99
CA MET A 47 -11.35 12.14 16.87
C MET A 47 -11.42 11.00 15.86
N VAL A 48 -12.56 10.88 15.19
CA VAL A 48 -12.85 9.88 14.17
C VAL A 48 -13.40 10.56 12.93
N LEU A 49 -12.83 10.24 11.77
CA LEU A 49 -13.31 10.66 10.46
C LEU A 49 -13.60 9.41 9.64
N ASP A 50 -14.75 9.39 8.97
CA ASP A 50 -15.06 8.37 7.97
C ASP A 50 -14.91 8.98 6.58
N LEU A 51 -14.07 8.35 5.76
CA LEU A 51 -13.84 8.65 4.36
C LEU A 51 -14.41 7.52 3.52
N PHE A 52 -15.07 7.86 2.42
CA PHE A 52 -15.61 6.89 1.48
C PHE A 52 -15.13 7.25 0.09
N ALA A 53 -14.60 6.27 -0.64
CA ALA A 53 -14.31 6.38 -2.05
C ALA A 53 -15.31 5.52 -2.82
N ALA A 54 -15.90 6.07 -3.87
CA ALA A 54 -16.88 5.43 -4.72
C ALA A 54 -16.34 5.31 -6.15
N VAL A 55 -16.54 4.13 -6.74
CA VAL A 55 -16.32 3.87 -8.15
C VAL A 55 -17.58 3.21 -8.72
N PRO A 56 -17.89 3.35 -10.01
CA PRO A 56 -19.03 2.64 -10.60
C PRO A 56 -18.92 1.13 -10.40
N GLU A 57 -20.02 0.47 -10.01
CA GLU A 57 -20.05 -0.99 -9.84
C GLU A 57 -19.61 -1.73 -11.12
N ALA A 58 -19.94 -1.17 -12.29
CA ALA A 58 -19.54 -1.71 -13.58
C ALA A 58 -18.00 -1.74 -13.78
N GLU A 59 -17.26 -0.76 -13.23
CA GLU A 59 -15.80 -0.75 -13.30
C GLU A 59 -15.20 -1.85 -12.40
N PHE A 60 -15.75 -2.01 -11.20
CA PHE A 60 -15.33 -3.09 -10.30
C PHE A 60 -15.69 -4.47 -10.87
N GLU A 61 -16.84 -4.61 -11.52
CA GLU A 61 -17.25 -5.83 -12.20
C GLU A 61 -16.30 -6.18 -13.34
N ALA A 62 -15.99 -5.21 -14.21
CA ALA A 62 -15.05 -5.42 -15.32
C ALA A 62 -13.66 -5.85 -14.83
N TYR A 63 -13.18 -5.24 -13.73
CA TYR A 63 -11.97 -5.70 -13.04
C TYR A 63 -12.11 -7.16 -12.59
N ARG A 64 -13.20 -7.50 -11.90
CA ARG A 64 -13.41 -8.84 -11.35
C ARG A 64 -13.46 -9.91 -12.43
N GLU A 65 -14.23 -9.68 -13.50
CA GLU A 65 -14.33 -10.59 -14.65
C GLU A 65 -12.98 -10.80 -15.34
N LYS A 66 -12.23 -9.70 -15.58
CA LYS A 66 -10.88 -9.76 -16.16
C LYS A 66 -9.95 -10.65 -15.35
N TRP A 67 -9.95 -10.48 -14.02
CA TRP A 67 -9.04 -11.20 -13.13
C TRP A 67 -9.48 -12.64 -12.86
N GLN A 68 -10.77 -12.92 -12.80
CA GLN A 68 -11.29 -14.28 -12.79
C GLN A 68 -10.85 -15.05 -14.04
N ALA A 69 -11.09 -14.50 -15.23
CA ALA A 69 -10.69 -15.12 -16.49
C ALA A 69 -9.17 -15.31 -16.60
N ARG A 70 -8.38 -14.36 -16.10
CA ARG A 70 -6.90 -14.47 -16.06
C ARG A 70 -6.45 -15.58 -15.13
N LEU A 71 -7.01 -15.67 -13.92
CA LEU A 71 -6.67 -16.72 -12.95
C LEU A 71 -7.04 -18.11 -13.46
N GLU A 72 -8.18 -18.26 -14.14
CA GLU A 72 -8.57 -19.53 -14.78
C GLU A 72 -7.57 -19.97 -15.85
N ARG A 73 -7.13 -19.07 -16.73
CA ARG A 73 -6.12 -19.36 -17.76
C ARG A 73 -4.77 -19.75 -17.15
N MET A 74 -4.40 -19.14 -16.02
CA MET A 74 -3.19 -19.45 -15.27
C MET A 74 -3.36 -20.66 -14.32
N ARG A 75 -4.44 -21.43 -14.44
CA ARG A 75 -4.76 -22.60 -13.58
C ARG A 75 -4.68 -22.28 -12.08
N GLY A 76 -5.07 -21.07 -11.70
CA GLY A 76 -5.06 -20.61 -10.32
C GLY A 76 -3.68 -20.31 -9.75
N GLU A 77 -2.65 -20.07 -10.58
CA GLU A 77 -1.35 -19.60 -10.11
C GLU A 77 -1.51 -18.31 -9.26
N ARG A 78 -0.81 -18.23 -8.13
CA ARG A 78 -0.90 -17.10 -7.18
C ARG A 78 0.47 -16.50 -6.88
N SER A 79 1.27 -16.27 -7.91
CA SER A 79 2.59 -15.65 -7.78
C SER A 79 2.48 -14.23 -7.18
N ARG A 80 3.54 -13.76 -6.53
CA ARG A 80 3.61 -12.41 -5.96
C ARG A 80 3.33 -11.35 -7.02
N VAL A 81 3.95 -11.47 -8.18
CA VAL A 81 3.78 -10.56 -9.32
C VAL A 81 2.32 -10.49 -9.74
N LEU A 82 1.62 -11.62 -9.81
CA LEU A 82 0.22 -11.65 -10.21
C LEU A 82 -0.69 -10.97 -9.17
N ARG A 83 -0.39 -11.11 -7.87
CA ARG A 83 -1.12 -10.42 -6.80
C ARG A 83 -0.89 -8.91 -6.84
N GLU A 84 0.36 -8.48 -7.03
CA GLU A 84 0.69 -7.06 -7.15
C GLU A 84 0.00 -6.43 -8.37
N GLN A 85 -0.07 -7.15 -9.50
CA GLN A 85 -0.83 -6.70 -10.67
C GLN A 85 -2.35 -6.64 -10.42
N ALA A 86 -2.93 -7.62 -9.72
CA ALA A 86 -4.34 -7.61 -9.39
C ALA A 86 -4.70 -6.44 -8.48
N GLU A 87 -3.90 -6.22 -7.44
CA GLU A 87 -4.06 -5.09 -6.52
C GLU A 87 -3.91 -3.75 -7.25
N ALA A 88 -2.91 -3.63 -8.14
CA ALA A 88 -2.68 -2.43 -8.95
C ALA A 88 -3.85 -2.05 -9.87
N GLU A 89 -4.58 -3.05 -10.38
CA GLU A 89 -5.71 -2.83 -11.28
C GLU A 89 -7.06 -2.77 -10.56
N ASN A 90 -7.11 -3.09 -9.27
CA ASN A 90 -8.35 -3.07 -8.50
C ASN A 90 -8.79 -1.62 -8.23
N PRO A 91 -9.94 -1.17 -8.75
CA PRO A 91 -10.38 0.23 -8.61
C PRO A 91 -10.68 0.61 -7.16
N LEU A 92 -10.86 -0.36 -6.26
CA LEU A 92 -11.05 -0.14 -4.82
C LEU A 92 -9.76 -0.29 -4.00
N SER A 93 -8.62 -0.57 -4.65
CA SER A 93 -7.31 -0.69 -4.01
C SER A 93 -6.57 0.67 -3.94
N MET A 94 -7.24 1.66 -3.37
CA MET A 94 -6.64 2.98 -3.12
C MET A 94 -5.89 2.96 -1.79
N ARG A 95 -4.57 3.16 -1.86
CA ARG A 95 -3.73 3.34 -0.67
C ARG A 95 -3.55 4.82 -0.40
N VAL A 96 -4.06 5.28 0.73
CA VAL A 96 -4.19 6.70 1.03
C VAL A 96 -3.77 6.93 2.46
N ASP A 97 -2.83 7.85 2.61
CA ASP A 97 -2.49 8.47 3.87
C ASP A 97 -3.39 9.69 4.11
N CYS A 98 -3.77 9.92 5.36
CA CYS A 98 -4.57 11.06 5.78
C CYS A 98 -3.89 11.81 6.93
N THR A 99 -3.33 12.97 6.64
CA THR A 99 -2.75 13.86 7.65
C THR A 99 -3.80 14.87 8.11
N VAL A 100 -4.20 14.81 9.39
CA VAL A 100 -5.13 15.79 9.97
C VAL A 100 -4.37 16.90 10.70
N ARG A 101 -4.74 18.14 10.43
CA ARG A 101 -4.25 19.34 11.11
C ARG A 101 -5.35 19.99 11.93
N ILE A 102 -5.04 20.28 13.18
CA ILE A 102 -5.97 20.85 14.15
C ILE A 102 -5.38 22.16 14.63
N ASN A 103 -6.10 23.27 14.44
CA ASN A 103 -5.58 24.61 14.75
C ASN A 103 -4.21 24.91 14.09
N GLY A 104 -3.92 24.28 12.94
CA GLY A 104 -2.67 24.40 12.20
C GLY A 104 -1.58 23.37 12.56
N GLU A 105 -1.72 22.63 13.65
CA GLU A 105 -0.75 21.62 14.08
C GLU A 105 -1.09 20.24 13.49
N ALA A 106 -0.10 19.59 12.87
CA ALA A 106 -0.27 18.25 12.32
C ALA A 106 -0.28 17.21 13.44
N VAL A 107 -1.29 16.34 13.43
CA VAL A 107 -1.39 15.21 14.36
C VAL A 107 -0.71 14.00 13.73
N SER A 108 0.42 13.58 14.33
CA SER A 108 1.37 12.65 13.71
C SER A 108 0.99 11.16 13.83
N ARG A 109 -0.08 10.83 14.55
CA ARG A 109 -0.46 9.43 14.77
C ARG A 109 -1.96 9.23 14.61
N TYR A 110 -2.32 8.54 13.54
CA TYR A 110 -3.65 8.00 13.34
C TYR A 110 -3.56 6.50 13.03
N GLU A 111 -4.61 5.77 13.38
CA GLU A 111 -4.84 4.44 12.84
C GLU A 111 -5.89 4.54 11.74
N SER A 112 -5.63 3.92 10.60
CA SER A 112 -6.64 3.70 9.57
C SER A 112 -7.14 2.26 9.60
N ARG A 113 -8.45 2.09 9.42
CA ARG A 113 -9.08 0.81 9.08
C ARG A 113 -10.00 1.03 7.91
N GLY A 114 -10.13 0.04 7.05
CA GLY A 114 -11.01 0.15 5.91
C GLY A 114 -11.71 -1.15 5.61
N ALA A 115 -12.82 -1.01 4.89
CA ALA A 115 -13.62 -2.12 4.42
C ALA A 115 -14.11 -1.78 3.01
N VAL A 116 -14.32 -2.83 2.22
CA VAL A 116 -14.91 -2.70 0.88
C VAL A 116 -16.37 -3.14 0.97
N TRP A 117 -17.25 -2.39 0.31
CA TRP A 117 -18.65 -2.76 0.13
C TRP A 117 -19.02 -2.70 -1.35
N VAL A 118 -19.46 -3.83 -1.91
CA VAL A 118 -19.96 -3.97 -3.27
C VAL A 118 -21.16 -4.90 -3.23
N ARG A 119 -22.31 -4.42 -3.72
CA ARG A 119 -23.56 -5.19 -3.72
C ARG A 119 -23.38 -6.53 -4.42
N GLY A 120 -23.80 -7.63 -3.77
CA GLY A 120 -23.74 -8.98 -4.33
C GLY A 120 -22.33 -9.58 -4.51
N ALA A 121 -21.26 -8.84 -4.19
CA ALA A 121 -19.87 -9.32 -4.34
C ALA A 121 -19.08 -9.27 -3.03
N SER A 122 -19.15 -8.17 -2.29
CA SER A 122 -18.46 -7.99 -1.01
C SER A 122 -19.31 -7.12 -0.09
N GLU A 123 -20.19 -7.73 0.70
CA GLU A 123 -21.12 -6.98 1.54
C GLU A 123 -20.62 -6.92 2.98
N ASN A 124 -19.52 -6.19 3.21
CA ASN A 124 -19.03 -5.97 4.57
C ASN A 124 -20.11 -5.26 5.41
N ALA A 125 -20.53 -5.90 6.52
CA ALA A 125 -21.64 -5.41 7.33
C ALA A 125 -21.35 -4.06 8.01
N GLU A 126 -20.11 -3.82 8.45
CA GLU A 126 -19.72 -2.54 9.07
C GLU A 126 -19.80 -1.40 8.05
N ALA A 127 -19.23 -1.62 6.85
CA ALA A 127 -19.32 -0.65 5.77
C ALA A 127 -20.77 -0.40 5.33
N ALA A 128 -21.61 -1.43 5.24
CA ALA A 128 -23.03 -1.29 4.90
C ALA A 128 -23.77 -0.39 5.90
N VAL A 129 -23.55 -0.60 7.21
CA VAL A 129 -24.17 0.20 8.27
C VAL A 129 -23.71 1.66 8.20
N LEU A 130 -22.42 1.90 7.94
CA LEU A 130 -21.87 3.24 7.81
C LEU A 130 -22.40 3.98 6.57
N LEU A 131 -22.39 3.32 5.41
CA LEU A 131 -22.91 3.89 4.18
C LEU A 131 -24.40 4.23 4.30
N ALA A 132 -25.19 3.38 4.96
CA ALA A 132 -26.60 3.65 5.25
C ALA A 132 -26.77 4.82 6.24
N HIS A 133 -25.96 4.86 7.32
CA HIS A 133 -25.98 5.95 8.30
C HIS A 133 -25.71 7.32 7.66
N TYR A 134 -24.83 7.39 6.66
CA TYR A 134 -24.57 8.62 5.91
C TYR A 134 -25.47 8.82 4.67
N GLY A 135 -26.43 7.92 4.40
CA GLY A 135 -27.33 8.01 3.25
C GLY A 135 -26.66 7.80 1.88
N LEU A 136 -25.43 7.29 1.84
CA LEU A 136 -24.62 7.22 0.62
C LEU A 136 -25.13 6.17 -0.38
N ILE A 137 -25.68 5.06 0.10
CA ILE A 137 -26.26 4.01 -0.77
C ILE A 137 -27.46 4.54 -1.57
N GLU A 138 -28.33 5.32 -0.92
CA GLU A 138 -29.54 5.86 -1.55
C GLU A 138 -29.21 7.03 -2.47
N ALA A 139 -28.28 7.90 -2.06
CA ALA A 139 -27.86 9.05 -2.85
C ALA A 139 -27.07 8.69 -4.11
N HIS A 140 -26.31 7.58 -4.08
CA HIS A 140 -25.42 7.17 -5.16
C HIS A 140 -25.59 5.67 -5.49
N PRO A 141 -26.71 5.29 -6.13
CA PRO A 141 -26.96 3.91 -6.52
C PRO A 141 -25.96 3.44 -7.60
N GLY A 142 -25.65 2.15 -7.62
CA GLY A 142 -24.74 1.56 -8.61
C GLY A 142 -23.27 1.88 -8.38
N MET A 143 -22.90 2.25 -7.16
CA MET A 143 -21.51 2.50 -6.75
C MET A 143 -20.97 1.37 -5.87
N ALA A 144 -19.72 1.02 -6.13
CA ALA A 144 -18.88 0.18 -5.29
C ALA A 144 -18.04 1.08 -4.38
N TRP A 145 -17.87 0.68 -3.12
CA TRP A 145 -17.37 1.57 -2.07
C TRP A 145 -16.13 1.00 -1.38
N ARG A 146 -15.19 1.89 -1.09
CA ARG A 146 -14.14 1.69 -0.09
C ARG A 146 -14.39 2.66 1.06
N HIS A 147 -14.61 2.12 2.26
CA HIS A 147 -14.60 2.88 3.49
C HIS A 147 -13.19 2.92 4.09
N MET A 148 -12.82 4.07 4.62
CA MET A 148 -11.61 4.29 5.42
C MET A 148 -11.97 5.13 6.64
N ARG A 149 -11.80 4.55 7.83
CA ARG A 149 -11.91 5.23 9.11
C ARG A 149 -10.53 5.69 9.58
N VAL A 150 -10.40 6.98 9.84
CA VAL A 150 -9.21 7.61 10.43
C VAL A 150 -9.50 7.92 11.90
N GLN A 151 -8.67 7.41 12.82
CA GLN A 151 -8.79 7.68 14.26
C GLN A 151 -7.53 8.38 14.76
N LEU A 152 -7.71 9.54 15.41
CA LEU A 152 -6.61 10.37 15.91
C LEU A 152 -6.72 10.46 17.43
N ALA A 153 -5.64 10.14 18.14
CA ALA A 153 -5.55 10.46 19.57
C ALA A 153 -5.30 11.95 19.74
N TRP A 154 -5.86 12.55 20.80
CA TRP A 154 -5.39 13.87 21.20
C TRP A 154 -3.92 13.81 21.63
N ALA A 155 -3.21 14.93 21.47
CA ALA A 155 -1.87 15.06 22.03
C ALA A 155 -1.90 14.90 23.56
N ALA A 156 -0.74 14.78 24.20
CA ALA A 156 -0.64 14.67 25.66
C ALA A 156 -1.32 15.85 26.41
N SER A 157 -1.47 17.00 25.73
CA SER A 157 -2.22 18.18 26.19
C SER A 157 -3.75 17.98 26.22
N GLY A 158 -4.27 16.87 25.70
CA GLY A 158 -5.70 16.57 25.64
C GLY A 158 -6.42 17.22 24.47
N GLN A 159 -7.75 17.12 24.49
CA GLN A 159 -8.62 17.77 23.51
C GLN A 159 -8.41 19.30 23.54
N PRO A 160 -8.29 19.98 22.38
CA PRO A 160 -8.15 21.43 22.37
C PRO A 160 -9.38 22.11 22.97
N GLU A 161 -9.15 23.17 23.78
CA GLU A 161 -10.24 23.96 24.40
C GLU A 161 -11.18 24.59 23.35
N ALA A 162 -10.63 24.95 22.18
CA ALA A 162 -11.39 25.47 21.05
C ALA A 162 -10.87 24.87 19.74
N LEU A 163 -11.79 24.33 18.94
CA LEU A 163 -11.52 23.87 17.59
C LEU A 163 -11.77 25.01 16.60
N ARG A 164 -10.70 25.70 16.18
CA ARG A 164 -10.75 26.90 15.33
C ARG A 164 -10.53 26.60 13.86
N SER A 165 -9.72 25.59 13.56
CA SER A 165 -9.54 25.07 12.22
C SER A 165 -9.33 23.56 12.25
N LEU A 166 -9.80 22.92 11.20
CA LEU A 166 -9.67 21.48 11.01
C LEU A 166 -9.44 21.23 9.52
N THR A 167 -8.33 20.59 9.19
CA THR A 167 -7.99 20.26 7.82
C THR A 167 -7.56 18.80 7.73
N ALA A 168 -8.04 18.08 6.72
CA ALA A 168 -7.53 16.76 6.37
C ALA A 168 -6.78 16.86 5.03
N VAL A 169 -5.55 16.37 4.97
CA VAL A 169 -4.77 16.25 3.74
C VAL A 169 -4.73 14.78 3.36
N LEU A 170 -5.24 14.46 2.17
CA LEU A 170 -5.18 13.11 1.62
C LEU A 170 -3.97 13.03 0.69
N GLU A 171 -3.14 12.01 0.90
CA GLU A 171 -1.93 11.75 0.13
C GLU A 171 -2.02 10.32 -0.41
N ALA A 172 -1.85 10.15 -1.72
CA ALA A 172 -1.86 8.82 -2.29
C ALA A 172 -0.50 8.15 -2.06
N GLU A 173 -0.52 6.91 -1.54
CA GLU A 173 0.70 6.12 -1.45
C GLU A 173 1.14 5.64 -2.85
N PRO A 174 2.45 5.40 -3.09
CA PRO A 174 2.94 4.98 -4.41
C PRO A 174 2.25 3.71 -4.92
N ALA A 175 1.45 3.77 -5.98
CA ALA A 175 0.81 2.59 -6.55
C ALA A 175 1.79 1.79 -7.42
N VAL A 176 1.70 0.47 -7.38
CA VAL A 176 2.45 -0.38 -8.32
C VAL A 176 1.78 -0.30 -9.67
N LEU A 177 2.56 -0.11 -10.72
CA LEU A 177 2.10 -0.15 -12.10
C LEU A 177 2.46 -1.50 -12.73
N PRO A 178 1.57 -2.08 -13.56
CA PRO A 178 1.89 -3.28 -14.30
C PRO A 178 3.11 -3.07 -15.21
N CYS A 179 4.16 -3.87 -15.03
CA CYS A 179 5.29 -3.96 -15.95
C CYS A 179 5.59 -5.44 -16.22
N PRO A 180 5.61 -5.88 -17.50
CA PRO A 180 5.82 -7.29 -17.83
C PRO A 180 7.30 -7.68 -17.93
N ALA A 181 8.23 -6.72 -17.82
CA ALA A 181 9.65 -6.96 -18.07
C ALA A 181 10.25 -7.84 -16.96
N VAL A 182 10.81 -8.96 -17.39
CA VAL A 182 11.48 -9.97 -16.55
C VAL A 182 12.80 -10.30 -17.21
N PHE A 183 13.87 -10.42 -16.42
CA PHE A 183 15.20 -10.76 -16.89
C PHE A 183 15.93 -11.57 -15.83
N GLU A 184 17.01 -12.24 -16.22
CA GLU A 184 17.80 -13.07 -15.32
C GLU A 184 19.22 -12.53 -15.28
N THR A 185 19.82 -12.57 -14.09
CA THR A 185 21.23 -12.24 -13.91
C THR A 185 21.94 -13.34 -13.16
N ALA A 186 23.17 -13.62 -13.56
CA ALA A 186 24.13 -14.37 -12.76
C ALA A 186 25.30 -13.43 -12.39
N PRO A 187 26.05 -13.71 -11.31
CA PRO A 187 27.23 -12.92 -10.98
C PRO A 187 28.18 -12.81 -12.19
N GLY A 188 28.55 -11.58 -12.58
CA GLY A 188 29.43 -11.32 -13.72
C GLY A 188 28.77 -11.37 -15.11
N CYS A 189 27.44 -11.45 -15.23
CA CYS A 189 26.76 -11.47 -16.53
C CYS A 189 26.62 -10.08 -17.21
N ALA A 190 26.99 -9.01 -16.51
CA ALA A 190 26.90 -7.63 -16.98
C ALA A 190 28.08 -7.25 -17.91
N PRO A 191 27.94 -6.24 -18.78
CA PRO A 191 26.77 -5.38 -18.96
C PRO A 191 25.79 -5.89 -20.04
N PHE A 192 24.51 -5.56 -19.90
CA PHE A 192 23.48 -5.75 -20.94
C PHE A 192 22.25 -4.89 -20.69
N ASP A 193 21.37 -4.79 -21.69
CA ASP A 193 20.20 -3.92 -21.66
C ASP A 193 18.88 -4.70 -21.55
N VAL A 194 17.94 -4.14 -20.78
CA VAL A 194 16.59 -4.65 -20.61
C VAL A 194 15.58 -3.59 -21.03
N PRO A 195 14.94 -3.73 -22.21
CA PRO A 195 13.90 -2.79 -22.63
C PRO A 195 12.63 -3.00 -21.80
N PHE A 196 11.95 -1.90 -21.48
CA PHE A 196 10.65 -1.91 -20.84
C PHE A 196 9.81 -0.72 -21.29
N SER A 197 8.53 -0.72 -20.91
CA SER A 197 7.63 0.39 -21.20
C SER A 197 6.84 0.78 -19.97
N LEU A 198 6.62 2.09 -19.83
CA LEU A 198 5.63 2.61 -18.90
C LEU A 198 4.22 2.31 -19.42
N PRO A 199 3.19 2.24 -18.55
CA PRO A 199 1.81 2.04 -19.01
C PRO A 199 1.32 3.07 -20.03
N ALA A 200 1.87 4.28 -20.02
CA ALA A 200 1.59 5.33 -21.00
C ALA A 200 2.19 5.06 -22.40
N GLY A 201 2.96 3.97 -22.58
CA GLY A 201 3.56 3.55 -23.85
C GLY A 201 4.98 4.07 -24.10
N ALA A 202 5.53 4.94 -23.22
CA ALA A 202 6.90 5.41 -23.33
C ALA A 202 7.90 4.25 -23.13
N GLN A 203 8.84 4.11 -24.07
CA GLN A 203 9.88 3.10 -24.06
C GLN A 203 11.10 3.59 -23.26
N HIS A 204 11.63 2.72 -22.41
CA HIS A 204 12.82 2.96 -21.61
C HIS A 204 13.69 1.70 -21.62
N THR A 205 14.95 1.86 -21.23
CA THR A 205 15.93 0.79 -21.13
C THR A 205 16.56 0.84 -19.75
N LEU A 206 16.55 -0.29 -19.06
CA LEU A 206 17.40 -0.51 -17.89
C LEU A 206 18.74 -1.05 -18.38
N HIS A 207 19.81 -0.33 -18.10
CA HIS A 207 21.19 -0.73 -18.39
C HIS A 207 21.75 -1.46 -17.17
N VAL A 208 21.90 -2.78 -17.25
CA VAL A 208 22.54 -3.57 -16.19
C VAL A 208 24.04 -3.31 -16.26
N LEU A 209 24.58 -2.70 -15.20
CA LEU A 209 26.00 -2.35 -15.09
C LEU A 209 26.80 -3.43 -14.36
N GLY A 210 26.16 -4.14 -13.43
CA GLY A 210 26.81 -5.17 -12.61
C GLY A 210 25.79 -6.02 -11.87
N CYS A 211 26.14 -7.27 -11.61
CA CYS A 211 25.44 -8.12 -10.65
C CYS A 211 26.50 -8.91 -9.89
N GLU A 212 26.56 -8.70 -8.58
CA GLU A 212 27.58 -9.29 -7.70
C GLU A 212 26.92 -9.94 -6.49
N ARG A 213 27.57 -10.96 -5.95
CA ARG A 213 27.14 -11.56 -4.68
C ARG A 213 27.49 -10.63 -3.53
N ASP A 214 26.59 -10.56 -2.57
CA ASP A 214 26.81 -9.84 -1.32
C ASP A 214 26.19 -10.64 -0.16
N ARG A 215 26.49 -10.21 1.06
CA ARG A 215 26.05 -10.87 2.28
C ARG A 215 25.53 -9.87 3.29
N ALA A 216 24.29 -10.08 3.73
CA ALA A 216 23.70 -9.28 4.78
C ALA A 216 24.44 -9.44 6.12
N ALA A 217 24.39 -8.38 6.92
CA ALA A 217 24.87 -8.40 8.29
C ALA A 217 24.20 -9.51 9.09
N GLU A 218 24.94 -10.07 10.04
CA GLU A 218 24.40 -11.13 10.90
C GLU A 218 23.37 -10.56 11.86
N LEU A 219 22.23 -11.24 11.96
CA LEU A 219 21.23 -10.98 12.99
C LEU A 219 21.45 -12.01 14.08
N GLU A 220 21.87 -11.56 15.27
CA GLU A 220 22.02 -12.42 16.44
C GLU A 220 20.63 -12.86 16.92
N ASP A 221 20.31 -14.13 16.70
CA ASP A 221 19.04 -14.74 17.08
C ASP A 221 19.27 -16.19 17.56
N GLU A 222 19.00 -16.47 18.83
CA GLU A 222 19.22 -17.79 19.43
C GLU A 222 18.20 -18.85 18.96
N ALA A 223 17.07 -18.42 18.38
CA ALA A 223 16.00 -19.30 17.95
C ALA A 223 16.06 -19.58 16.43
N PHE A 224 16.60 -18.64 15.64
CA PHE A 224 16.56 -18.70 14.18
C PHE A 224 17.92 -18.47 13.53
N CYS A 225 18.21 -19.28 12.52
CA CYS A 225 19.22 -19.01 11.51
C CYS A 225 18.57 -18.23 10.37
N TRP A 226 18.97 -16.98 10.18
CA TRP A 226 18.47 -16.11 9.13
C TRP A 226 19.26 -16.31 7.83
N PRO A 227 18.60 -16.33 6.65
CA PRO A 227 19.29 -16.31 5.37
C PRO A 227 20.03 -14.99 5.20
N ARG A 228 21.19 -15.02 4.53
CA ARG A 228 22.11 -13.87 4.46
C ARG A 228 22.70 -13.63 3.08
N GLU A 229 22.70 -14.62 2.22
CA GLU A 229 23.28 -14.50 0.89
C GLU A 229 22.30 -13.75 -0.03
N LEU A 230 22.82 -12.83 -0.84
CA LEU A 230 22.04 -12.09 -1.83
C LEU A 230 22.89 -11.76 -3.05
N CYS A 231 22.25 -11.25 -4.09
CA CYS A 231 22.91 -10.54 -5.18
C CYS A 231 22.49 -9.07 -5.17
N VAL A 232 23.45 -8.18 -5.47
CA VAL A 232 23.23 -6.76 -5.68
C VAL A 232 23.36 -6.46 -7.17
N LEU A 233 22.26 -5.99 -7.76
CA LEU A 233 22.18 -5.50 -9.12
C LEU A 233 22.49 -4.00 -9.14
N ARG A 234 23.45 -3.56 -9.96
CA ARG A 234 23.73 -2.16 -10.27
C ARG A 234 23.20 -1.82 -11.66
N TYR A 235 22.50 -0.70 -11.78
CA TYR A 235 21.86 -0.33 -13.04
C TYR A 235 21.64 1.19 -13.20
N THR A 236 21.42 1.62 -14.43
CA THR A 236 20.90 2.96 -14.76
C THR A 236 19.71 2.84 -15.72
N VAL A 237 18.94 3.92 -15.90
CA VAL A 237 17.74 3.93 -16.74
C VAL A 237 17.81 5.07 -17.75
N SER A 238 17.59 4.77 -19.04
CA SER A 238 17.49 5.79 -20.09
C SER A 238 16.31 5.54 -21.05
N PRO A 239 15.60 6.57 -21.52
CA PRO A 239 15.57 7.94 -20.98
C PRO A 239 15.21 7.96 -19.48
N ALA A 240 15.51 9.06 -18.79
CA ALA A 240 15.14 9.21 -17.39
C ALA A 240 13.63 9.06 -17.20
N LEU A 241 13.21 8.47 -16.08
CA LEU A 241 11.80 8.30 -15.76
C LEU A 241 11.15 9.68 -15.53
N PRO A 242 9.86 9.85 -15.91
CA PRO A 242 9.12 11.06 -15.56
C PRO A 242 9.05 11.26 -14.04
N GLU A 243 8.86 12.51 -13.62
CA GLU A 243 8.67 12.83 -12.21
C GLU A 243 7.52 12.03 -11.59
N GLY A 244 7.71 11.57 -10.35
CA GLY A 244 6.73 10.76 -9.62
C GLY A 244 6.73 9.26 -9.98
N PHE A 245 7.56 8.82 -10.94
CA PHE A 245 7.79 7.40 -11.22
C PHE A 245 9.09 6.91 -10.58
N THR A 246 9.09 5.67 -10.13
CA THR A 246 10.29 4.98 -9.62
C THR A 246 10.34 3.58 -10.19
N LEU A 247 11.49 3.16 -10.70
CA LEU A 247 11.74 1.78 -11.13
C LEU A 247 12.48 1.03 -10.02
N ARG A 248 12.10 -0.22 -9.80
CA ARG A 248 12.76 -1.13 -8.86
C ARG A 248 12.83 -2.51 -9.49
N PRO A 249 14.02 -3.03 -9.83
CA PRO A 249 14.20 -4.45 -10.03
C PRO A 249 13.91 -5.19 -8.72
N VAL A 250 13.03 -6.19 -8.78
CA VAL A 250 12.65 -6.99 -7.62
C VAL A 250 12.86 -8.45 -7.94
N ASP A 251 13.45 -9.19 -7.00
CA ASP A 251 13.56 -10.64 -7.10
C ASP A 251 12.17 -11.27 -7.18
N GLN A 252 11.95 -12.08 -8.22
CA GLN A 252 10.69 -12.78 -8.42
C GLN A 252 10.46 -13.85 -7.34
N ALA A 253 11.53 -14.40 -6.76
CA ALA A 253 11.45 -15.34 -5.66
C ALA A 253 11.23 -14.63 -4.32
N GLN A 254 10.56 -15.33 -3.39
CA GLN A 254 10.32 -14.82 -2.04
C GLN A 254 11.61 -14.79 -1.19
N GLY A 255 12.66 -15.49 -1.63
CA GLY A 255 13.81 -15.82 -0.80
C GLY A 255 13.50 -16.96 0.16
N ASP A 256 14.51 -17.30 0.96
CA ASP A 256 14.40 -18.32 1.98
C ASP A 256 13.75 -17.75 3.25
N SER A 257 13.05 -18.63 3.97
CA SER A 257 12.60 -18.31 5.33
C SER A 257 13.70 -18.61 6.35
N PRO A 258 13.70 -17.92 7.51
CA PRO A 258 14.57 -18.28 8.62
C PRO A 258 14.35 -19.73 9.05
N ARG A 259 15.44 -20.46 9.30
CA ARG A 259 15.42 -21.84 9.78
C ARG A 259 15.47 -21.84 11.30
N ARG A 260 14.60 -22.58 11.99
CA ARG A 260 14.71 -22.73 13.45
C ARG A 260 15.97 -23.52 13.81
N LEU A 261 16.67 -23.08 14.85
CA LEU A 261 17.86 -23.75 15.38
C LEU A 261 17.52 -24.92 16.32
N LYS A 262 16.29 -24.98 16.85
CA LYS A 262 15.81 -26.07 17.73
C LYS A 262 14.52 -26.67 17.18
N ASP A 263 14.48 -28.00 17.14
CA ASP A 263 13.36 -28.79 16.64
C ASP A 263 12.26 -28.91 17.70
N THR A 264 11.28 -28.02 17.66
CA THR A 264 9.98 -28.24 18.31
C THR A 264 8.92 -28.22 17.24
N LYS A 265 8.25 -29.37 17.06
CA LYS A 265 7.10 -29.57 16.17
C LYS A 265 6.02 -28.55 16.50
N ASP A 266 6.00 -27.42 15.81
CA ASP A 266 4.82 -26.71 15.32
C ASP A 266 5.17 -25.30 14.82
N GLY A 267 4.59 -24.97 13.67
CA GLY A 267 4.42 -23.60 13.18
C GLY A 267 5.12 -23.28 11.86
N ARG A 268 4.33 -23.10 10.79
CA ARG A 268 4.71 -22.29 9.62
C ARG A 268 4.85 -20.83 10.07
N ILE A 269 5.97 -20.20 9.77
CA ILE A 269 6.19 -18.76 10.00
C ILE A 269 6.09 -18.06 8.63
N GLY A 270 5.23 -17.04 8.56
CA GLY A 270 4.99 -16.25 7.36
C GLY A 270 6.19 -15.33 7.06
N GLY A 271 6.81 -15.52 5.90
CA GLY A 271 7.94 -14.71 5.46
C GLY A 271 7.49 -13.34 4.96
N ALA A 272 8.04 -12.29 5.58
CA ALA A 272 8.19 -10.98 4.96
C ALA A 272 9.69 -10.73 4.78
N VAL A 273 10.18 -10.85 3.54
CA VAL A 273 11.53 -10.42 3.17
C VAL A 273 11.39 -9.03 2.57
N GLY A 274 11.88 -8.02 3.28
CA GLY A 274 11.91 -6.64 2.81
C GLY A 274 12.97 -6.48 1.72
N VAL A 275 12.60 -5.86 0.60
CA VAL A 275 13.56 -5.43 -0.41
C VAL A 275 14.09 -4.07 0.02
N ALA A 276 15.38 -3.99 0.35
CA ALA A 276 16.06 -2.71 0.55
C ALA A 276 16.56 -2.22 -0.81
N VAL A 277 16.04 -1.08 -1.28
CA VAL A 277 16.69 -0.33 -2.37
C VAL A 277 17.84 0.44 -1.74
N LEU A 278 19.06 0.06 -2.08
CA LEU A 278 20.26 0.77 -1.66
C LEU A 278 20.57 1.81 -2.73
N ARG A 279 20.47 3.09 -2.39
CA ARG A 279 21.00 4.15 -3.27
C ARG A 279 22.51 4.19 -3.10
N SER A 280 23.25 4.01 -4.20
CA SER A 280 24.68 4.29 -4.23
C SER A 280 24.92 5.78 -4.03
N LYS A 281 26.15 6.16 -3.67
CA LYS A 281 26.62 7.55 -3.69
C LYS A 281 26.92 8.06 -5.11
N ASP A 282 27.02 7.16 -6.08
CA ASP A 282 27.24 7.45 -7.49
C ASP A 282 25.90 7.64 -8.25
N GLU A 283 25.94 8.05 -9.53
CA GLU A 283 24.74 8.20 -10.40
C GLU A 283 24.02 6.86 -10.69
N ASP A 284 24.58 5.73 -10.25
CA ASP A 284 24.03 4.39 -10.43
C ASP A 284 23.01 4.03 -9.33
N GLU A 285 21.94 3.33 -9.72
CA GLU A 285 20.99 2.73 -8.78
C GLU A 285 21.41 1.30 -8.42
N ALA A 286 21.00 0.82 -7.24
CA ALA A 286 21.20 -0.57 -6.85
C ALA A 286 19.93 -1.22 -6.25
N ALA A 287 19.73 -2.49 -6.60
CA ALA A 287 18.67 -3.34 -6.07
C ALA A 287 19.26 -4.61 -5.48
N ALA A 288 18.77 -5.02 -4.32
CA ALA A 288 19.13 -6.29 -3.68
C ALA A 288 18.09 -7.37 -4.02
N SER A 289 18.55 -8.60 -4.22
CA SER A 289 17.69 -9.75 -4.33
C SER A 289 17.02 -10.05 -2.98
N SER A 290 16.12 -11.04 -2.95
CA SER A 290 15.72 -11.64 -1.68
C SER A 290 16.93 -12.30 -1.00
N LEU A 291 16.79 -12.63 0.29
CA LEU A 291 17.83 -13.32 1.05
C LEU A 291 17.73 -14.84 0.90
N TYR A 292 18.89 -15.49 0.82
CA TYR A 292 19.04 -16.93 0.68
C TYR A 292 20.01 -17.50 1.73
N HIS A 293 19.84 -18.78 2.08
CA HIS A 293 20.81 -19.48 2.95
C HIS A 293 22.09 -19.82 2.19
N ASP A 294 21.93 -20.19 0.92
CA ASP A 294 23.04 -20.54 0.02
C ASP A 294 23.15 -19.48 -1.07
N ALA A 295 24.39 -19.19 -1.49
CA ALA A 295 24.64 -18.14 -2.47
C ALA A 295 23.91 -18.44 -3.79
N PRO A 296 22.98 -17.58 -4.25
CA PRO A 296 22.22 -17.83 -5.45
C PRO A 296 23.14 -17.90 -6.68
N GLN A 297 22.82 -18.79 -7.61
CA GLN A 297 23.55 -18.93 -8.88
C GLN A 297 23.05 -17.92 -9.91
N SER A 298 21.74 -17.70 -9.94
CA SER A 298 21.10 -16.66 -10.72
C SER A 298 19.91 -16.09 -9.96
N ILE A 299 19.53 -14.86 -10.30
CA ILE A 299 18.34 -14.17 -9.82
C ILE A 299 17.48 -13.84 -11.02
N ARG A 300 16.20 -14.20 -10.94
CA ARG A 300 15.19 -13.78 -11.90
C ARG A 300 14.49 -12.55 -11.37
N TRP A 301 14.76 -11.41 -12.00
CA TRP A 301 14.20 -10.12 -11.64
C TRP A 301 12.94 -9.84 -12.44
N TYR A 302 11.95 -9.20 -11.80
CA TYR A 302 10.91 -8.47 -12.51
C TYR A 302 11.05 -6.99 -12.23
N LEU A 303 10.76 -6.16 -13.23
CA LEU A 303 10.73 -4.73 -13.05
C LEU A 303 9.42 -4.32 -12.40
N ARG A 304 9.52 -3.67 -11.25
CA ARG A 304 8.41 -3.02 -10.57
C ARG A 304 8.50 -1.53 -10.79
N ILE A 305 7.38 -0.93 -11.20
CA ILE A 305 7.29 0.51 -11.41
C ILE A 305 6.32 1.01 -10.37
N ASP A 306 6.75 1.92 -9.50
CA ASP A 306 5.88 2.61 -8.56
C ASP A 306 5.61 4.03 -9.07
N ARG A 307 4.38 4.53 -8.88
CA ARG A 307 4.01 5.90 -9.22
C ARG A 307 3.11 6.49 -8.13
N ILE A 308 3.31 7.74 -7.76
CA ILE A 308 2.30 8.48 -6.98
C ILE A 308 1.11 8.77 -7.91
N PRO A 309 -0.07 8.19 -7.67
CA PRO A 309 -1.15 8.18 -8.66
C PRO A 309 -1.93 9.50 -8.70
N ALA A 310 -1.88 10.31 -7.65
CA ALA A 310 -2.51 11.62 -7.56
C ALA A 310 -1.73 12.55 -6.63
N GLU A 311 -1.71 13.85 -6.94
CA GLU A 311 -1.14 14.87 -6.06
C GLU A 311 -1.97 14.98 -4.76
N PRO A 312 -1.37 15.40 -3.63
CA PRO A 312 -2.09 15.60 -2.38
C PRO A 312 -3.29 16.56 -2.53
N VAL A 313 -4.38 16.27 -1.83
CA VAL A 313 -5.56 17.15 -1.78
C VAL A 313 -5.86 17.59 -0.35
N GLU A 314 -6.09 18.90 -0.17
CA GLU A 314 -6.42 19.51 1.12
C GLU A 314 -7.94 19.72 1.27
N LEU A 315 -8.48 19.19 2.37
CA LEU A 315 -9.89 19.30 2.77
C LEU A 315 -10.01 20.17 4.00
N ARG A 316 -10.45 21.41 3.82
CA ARG A 316 -10.78 22.30 4.95
C ARG A 316 -12.15 21.94 5.50
N LEU A 317 -12.25 21.58 6.77
CA LEU A 317 -13.49 21.11 7.40
C LEU A 317 -14.11 22.17 8.31
N LEU A 318 -13.25 23.03 8.88
CA LEU A 318 -13.56 24.21 9.68
C LEU A 318 -12.66 25.37 9.26
#